data_AF-D1BSL4-F1
#
_entry.id   AF-D1BSL4-F1
#
_cell.length_a   1.000
_cell.length_b   1.000
_cell.length_c   1.000
_cell.angle_alpha   90.00
_cell.angle_beta   90.00
_cell.angle_gamma   90.00
#
_symmetry.space_group_name_H-M   'P 1'
#
loop_
_entity.id
_entity.type
_entity.pdbx_description
1 polymer ?
#
loop_
_entity_poly.entity_id
_entity_poly.type
_entity_poly.pdbx_seq_one_letter_code
_entity_poly.pdbx_strand_id
1 'polypeptide(L)'
;MVEPSPVASPPPVVEPPPVVEPPPVVEPVETTPSRVLWGGFDRLNHRAAGVPTEWATHPLVVTEAAHHGWDVIAAWSADDALLLRLRRRAVEEPGTSPDPGLYAVGTPDGTARLILTAATTDGWPPVGRTTTPRGTRAALAALATATGVPVPAPFGAPATSHWDWLGIAHEPPRSTGEEHVEELQDAAEIRAILAVAHPAGELVPEEPRSRWWGWRDPDGVLRGVVGADRRVPGAPWVLGSIGTHPAWRERGIAAATTTVAVRAGLAESPLVALGMYADNDAARRTYLRVGFTTVQELESTR
;
A
#
# COMPACT_ATOMS: atom_id res chain seq x y z
N MET A 1 42.03 2.97 82.40
CA MET A 1 42.46 2.73 81.01
C MET A 1 41.21 2.42 80.22
N VAL A 2 40.74 3.41 79.47
CA VAL A 2 39.60 3.34 78.56
C VAL A 2 40.12 3.92 77.25
N GLU A 3 40.16 3.11 76.21
CA GLU A 3 40.64 3.49 74.88
C GLU A 3 39.73 4.57 74.27
N PRO A 4 40.29 5.59 73.59
CA PRO A 4 39.47 6.57 72.87
C PRO A 4 38.89 5.95 71.59
N SER A 5 37.57 6.07 71.44
CA SER A 5 36.81 5.63 70.27
C SER A 5 37.29 6.32 68.97
N PRO A 6 37.32 5.60 67.84
CA PRO A 6 37.75 6.16 66.57
C PRO A 6 36.70 7.14 66.01
N VAL A 7 37.20 8.30 65.57
CA VAL A 7 36.44 9.33 64.85
C VAL A 7 36.01 8.76 63.49
N ALA A 8 34.70 8.69 63.26
CA ALA A 8 34.12 8.24 62.00
C ALA A 8 34.39 9.27 60.89
N SER A 9 34.95 8.81 59.77
CA SER A 9 35.13 9.62 58.56
C SER A 9 33.77 10.05 57.98
N PRO A 10 33.66 11.27 57.44
CA PRO A 10 32.43 11.70 56.76
C PRO A 10 32.20 10.87 55.48
N PRO A 11 30.93 10.62 55.10
CA PRO A 11 30.61 9.92 53.87
C PRO A 11 31.05 10.73 52.64
N PRO A 12 31.38 10.07 51.52
CA PRO A 12 31.78 10.75 50.29
C PRO A 12 30.63 11.60 49.73
N VAL A 13 30.97 12.80 49.29
CA VAL A 13 30.05 13.70 48.57
C VAL A 13 29.74 13.07 47.23
N VAL A 14 28.48 12.65 47.03
CA VAL A 14 27.98 12.19 45.74
C VAL A 14 27.69 13.42 44.90
N GLU A 15 28.50 13.65 43.86
CA GLU A 15 28.22 14.68 42.86
C GLU A 15 26.89 14.34 42.15
N PRO A 16 25.98 15.32 41.99
CA PRO A 16 24.76 15.10 41.22
C PRO A 16 25.12 14.79 39.76
N PRO A 17 24.38 13.89 39.09
CA PRO A 17 24.60 13.59 37.69
C PRO A 17 24.43 14.87 36.84
N PRO A 18 25.16 15.00 35.73
CA PRO A 18 25.04 16.15 34.85
C PRO A 18 23.59 16.30 34.37
N VAL A 19 23.09 17.53 34.41
CA VAL A 19 21.80 17.89 33.83
C VAL A 19 21.87 17.63 32.33
N VAL A 20 21.22 16.56 31.88
CA VAL A 20 21.04 16.28 30.45
C VAL A 20 19.99 17.28 29.96
N GLU A 21 20.41 18.26 29.17
CA GLU A 21 19.49 19.14 28.46
C GLU A 21 18.53 18.28 27.62
N PRO A 22 17.21 18.51 27.69
CA PRO A 22 16.28 17.79 26.84
C PRO A 22 16.64 18.08 25.37
N PRO A 23 16.57 17.06 24.49
CA PRO A 23 16.80 17.29 23.07
C PRO A 23 15.84 18.38 22.57
N PRO A 24 16.26 19.22 21.61
CA PRO A 24 15.39 20.24 21.04
C PRO A 24 14.10 19.58 20.58
N VAL A 25 12.97 20.18 20.95
CA VAL A 25 11.65 19.79 20.46
C VAL A 25 11.69 19.92 18.94
N VAL A 26 11.82 18.79 18.25
CA VAL A 26 11.63 18.72 16.80
C VAL A 26 10.14 18.93 16.60
N GLU A 27 9.75 20.13 16.18
CA GLU A 27 8.37 20.38 15.77
C GLU A 27 7.98 19.34 14.71
N PRO A 28 6.77 18.76 14.80
CA PRO A 28 6.30 17.84 13.79
C PRO A 28 6.34 18.56 12.44
N VAL A 29 7.18 18.07 11.54
CA VAL A 29 7.14 18.47 10.13
C VAL A 29 5.73 18.15 9.66
N GLU A 30 4.93 19.17 9.38
CA GLU A 30 3.69 19.04 8.64
C GLU A 30 4.03 18.44 7.27
N THR A 31 3.98 17.12 7.17
CA THR A 31 3.95 16.44 5.89
C THR A 31 2.54 16.62 5.34
N THR A 32 2.24 17.79 4.79
CA THR A 32 1.13 17.91 3.86
C THR A 32 1.39 16.89 2.76
N PRO A 33 0.53 15.87 2.53
CA PRO A 33 0.70 14.99 1.39
C PRO A 33 0.64 15.88 0.15
N SER A 34 1.79 16.07 -0.50
CA SER A 34 1.87 16.81 -1.73
C SER A 34 0.91 16.13 -2.71
N ARG A 35 -0.13 16.84 -3.17
CA ARG A 35 -0.87 16.45 -4.37
C ARG A 35 0.16 16.38 -5.51
N VAL A 36 0.73 15.20 -5.74
CA VAL A 36 1.44 14.93 -6.98
C VAL A 36 0.38 15.13 -8.06
N LEU A 37 0.55 16.18 -8.87
CA LEU A 37 -0.35 16.47 -9.98
C LEU A 37 -0.07 15.41 -11.05
N TRP A 38 -0.83 14.33 -10.97
CA TRP A 38 -0.81 13.28 -11.97
C TRP A 38 -1.43 13.82 -13.26
N GLY A 39 -0.60 14.25 -14.21
CA GLY A 39 -1.04 14.71 -15.54
C GLY A 39 -1.40 13.53 -16.45
N GLY A 40 -2.36 13.73 -17.37
CA GLY A 40 -2.69 12.75 -18.42
C GLY A 40 -3.90 11.84 -18.17
N PHE A 41 -4.62 12.04 -17.06
CA PHE A 41 -5.76 11.20 -16.66
C PHE A 41 -7.04 11.49 -17.44
N ASP A 42 -7.08 12.60 -18.18
CA ASP A 42 -8.20 12.95 -19.07
C ASP A 42 -8.43 11.91 -20.19
N ARG A 43 -7.48 11.00 -20.41
CA ARG A 43 -7.58 9.90 -21.39
C ARG A 43 -8.11 8.59 -20.81
N LEU A 44 -8.36 8.52 -19.50
CA LEU A 44 -8.92 7.33 -18.86
C LEU A 44 -10.44 7.32 -19.06
N ASN A 45 -10.90 6.56 -20.05
CA ASN A 45 -12.32 6.41 -20.38
C ASN A 45 -13.14 5.57 -19.37
N HIS A 46 -12.55 5.20 -18.22
CA HIS A 46 -13.20 4.37 -17.22
C HIS A 46 -13.62 5.21 -16.02
N ARG A 47 -14.78 5.86 -16.11
CA ARG A 47 -15.46 6.40 -14.93
C ARG A 47 -16.14 5.26 -14.19
N ALA A 48 -15.77 5.06 -12.94
CA ALA A 48 -16.50 4.18 -12.04
C ALA A 48 -17.92 4.73 -11.82
N ALA A 49 -18.94 3.97 -12.18
CA ALA A 49 -20.32 4.34 -11.88
C ALA A 49 -20.49 4.51 -10.36
N GLY A 50 -21.10 5.63 -9.93
CA GLY A 50 -21.31 5.92 -8.51
C GLY A 50 -20.13 6.58 -7.79
N VAL A 51 -19.03 6.88 -8.48
CA VAL A 51 -17.91 7.66 -7.91
C VAL A 51 -18.05 9.15 -8.27
N PRO A 52 -17.91 10.07 -7.30
CA PRO A 52 -17.91 11.51 -7.55
C PRO A 52 -16.84 11.94 -8.57
N THR A 53 -17.14 12.96 -9.38
CA THR A 53 -16.31 13.33 -10.54
C THR A 53 -14.91 13.78 -10.13
N GLU A 54 -14.80 14.48 -9.00
CA GLU A 54 -13.57 14.98 -8.42
C GLU A 54 -12.60 13.88 -7.98
N TRP A 55 -13.09 12.67 -7.74
CA TRP A 55 -12.28 11.51 -7.36
C TRP A 55 -12.13 10.47 -8.49
N ALA A 56 -12.82 10.66 -9.61
CA ALA A 56 -12.84 9.70 -10.72
C ALA A 56 -11.47 9.54 -11.42
N THR A 57 -10.52 10.45 -11.17
CA THR A 57 -9.15 10.40 -11.71
C THR A 57 -8.10 9.99 -10.67
N HIS A 58 -8.50 9.74 -9.41
CA HIS A 58 -7.56 9.33 -8.38
C HIS A 58 -6.87 8.01 -8.79
N PRO A 59 -5.53 7.91 -8.82
CA PRO A 59 -4.82 6.78 -9.44
C PRO A 59 -5.26 5.42 -8.91
N LEU A 60 -5.46 5.34 -7.60
CA LEU A 60 -5.93 4.12 -6.96
C LEU A 60 -7.40 3.82 -7.30
N VAL A 61 -8.27 4.84 -7.35
CA VAL A 61 -9.71 4.66 -7.65
C VAL A 61 -9.89 4.18 -9.09
N VAL A 62 -9.17 4.78 -10.04
CA VAL A 62 -9.16 4.34 -11.44
C VAL A 62 -8.73 2.88 -11.55
N THR A 63 -7.64 2.52 -10.86
CA THR A 63 -7.08 1.17 -10.96
C THR A 63 -8.03 0.13 -10.35
N GLU A 64 -8.59 0.41 -9.19
CA GLU A 64 -9.53 -0.49 -8.51
C GLU A 64 -10.90 -0.52 -9.19
N ALA A 65 -11.35 0.56 -9.83
CA ALA A 65 -12.59 0.57 -10.61
C ALA A 65 -12.51 -0.29 -11.87
N ALA A 66 -11.32 -0.43 -12.45
CA ALA A 66 -11.08 -1.36 -13.55
C ALA A 66 -11.12 -2.84 -13.09
N HIS A 67 -11.09 -3.09 -11.78
CA HIS A 67 -11.32 -4.41 -11.22
C HIS A 67 -12.82 -4.75 -11.28
N HIS A 68 -13.23 -5.64 -12.19
CA HIS A 68 -14.63 -6.08 -12.36
C HIS A 68 -15.24 -6.84 -11.17
N GLY A 69 -14.60 -6.79 -9.99
CA GLY A 69 -14.99 -7.52 -8.80
C GLY A 69 -16.03 -6.81 -7.94
N TRP A 70 -16.27 -5.51 -8.15
CA TRP A 70 -17.03 -4.68 -7.19
C TRP A 70 -18.07 -3.77 -7.86
N ASP A 71 -19.22 -3.64 -7.19
CA ASP A 71 -20.22 -2.60 -7.43
C ASP A 71 -20.12 -1.51 -6.35
N VAL A 72 -20.08 -0.25 -6.75
CA VAL A 72 -20.28 0.87 -5.82
C VAL A 72 -21.76 0.95 -5.45
N ILE A 73 -22.07 0.75 -4.16
CA ILE A 73 -23.45 0.82 -3.64
C ILE A 73 -23.74 2.23 -3.10
N ALA A 74 -22.74 2.87 -2.50
CA ALA A 74 -22.84 4.20 -1.94
C ALA A 74 -21.48 4.88 -1.95
N ALA A 75 -21.48 6.20 -2.01
CA ALA A 75 -20.29 7.03 -1.97
C ALA A 75 -20.56 8.28 -1.14
N TRP A 76 -19.58 8.64 -0.32
CA TRP A 76 -19.53 9.90 0.42
C TRP A 76 -18.19 10.56 0.08
N SER A 77 -18.18 11.84 -0.23
CA SER A 77 -16.95 12.57 -0.53
C SER A 77 -16.89 13.89 0.21
N ALA A 78 -15.65 14.33 0.42
CA ALA A 78 -15.26 15.68 0.79
C ALA A 78 -14.06 16.08 -0.08
N ASP A 79 -13.57 17.30 0.08
CA ASP A 79 -12.43 17.81 -0.69
C ASP A 79 -11.12 17.01 -0.47
N ASP A 80 -11.02 16.34 0.68
CA ASP A 80 -9.81 15.65 1.14
C ASP A 80 -9.97 14.14 1.35
N ALA A 81 -11.17 13.58 1.18
CA ALA A 81 -11.40 12.14 1.26
C ALA A 81 -12.58 11.66 0.40
N LEU A 82 -12.52 10.38 0.01
CA LEU A 82 -13.62 9.62 -0.58
C LEU A 82 -13.81 8.34 0.23
N LEU A 83 -15.04 8.04 0.59
CA LEU A 83 -15.47 6.78 1.17
C LEU A 83 -16.46 6.10 0.22
N LEU A 84 -16.16 4.86 -0.14
CA LEU A 84 -16.98 4.01 -0.99
C LEU A 84 -17.48 2.81 -0.20
N ARG A 85 -18.72 2.44 -0.42
CA ARG A 85 -19.27 1.15 -0.04
C ARG A 85 -19.35 0.24 -1.25
N LEU A 86 -18.70 -0.90 -1.17
CA LEU A 86 -18.51 -1.81 -2.29
C LEU A 86 -19.17 -3.17 -2.02
N ARG A 87 -19.96 -3.67 -2.99
CA ARG A 87 -20.46 -5.05 -3.00
C ARG A 87 -19.62 -5.88 -3.96
N ARG A 88 -19.20 -7.08 -3.57
CA ARG A 88 -18.53 -8.00 -4.50
C ARG A 88 -19.56 -8.58 -5.49
N ARG A 89 -19.24 -8.64 -6.77
CA ARG A 89 -20.14 -9.19 -7.82
C ARG A 89 -20.25 -10.72 -7.78
N ALA A 90 -19.21 -11.42 -7.34
CA ALA A 90 -19.20 -12.86 -7.16
C ALA A 90 -18.42 -13.23 -5.89
N VAL A 91 -19.01 -14.10 -5.05
CA VAL A 91 -18.35 -14.70 -3.88
C VAL A 91 -17.64 -15.96 -4.38
N GLU A 92 -16.40 -15.83 -4.86
CA GLU A 92 -15.66 -16.97 -5.40
C GLU A 92 -14.71 -17.62 -4.39
N GLU A 93 -14.43 -16.98 -3.25
CA GLU A 93 -13.55 -17.52 -2.21
C GLU A 93 -14.32 -18.02 -0.98
N PRO A 94 -14.26 -19.32 -0.64
CA PRO A 94 -14.80 -19.86 0.59
C PRO A 94 -14.26 -19.12 1.82
N GLY A 95 -15.15 -18.71 2.74
CA GLY A 95 -14.78 -18.01 3.97
C GLY A 95 -14.82 -16.47 3.90
N THR A 96 -15.20 -15.89 2.76
CA THR A 96 -15.37 -14.43 2.65
C THR A 96 -16.73 -13.98 3.18
N SER A 97 -16.78 -12.90 3.97
CA SER A 97 -18.05 -12.30 4.43
C SER A 97 -18.92 -11.86 3.24
N PRO A 98 -20.26 -12.09 3.28
CA PRO A 98 -21.19 -11.55 2.28
C PRO A 98 -21.43 -10.04 2.46
N ASP A 99 -20.98 -9.45 3.57
CA ASP A 99 -21.18 -8.05 3.87
C ASP A 99 -20.37 -7.14 2.94
N PRO A 100 -20.90 -5.96 2.56
CA PRO A 100 -20.16 -4.98 1.79
C PRO A 100 -18.85 -4.57 2.46
N GLY A 101 -17.85 -4.26 1.63
CA GLY A 101 -16.61 -3.62 2.08
C GLY A 101 -16.75 -2.11 2.13
N LEU A 102 -15.96 -1.47 2.99
CA LEU A 102 -15.67 -0.04 2.93
C LEU A 102 -14.28 0.17 2.36
N TYR A 103 -14.19 1.12 1.45
CA TYR A 103 -12.96 1.48 0.78
C TYR A 103 -12.81 3.00 0.78
N ALA A 104 -11.68 3.53 1.23
CA ALA A 104 -11.46 4.96 1.25
C ALA A 104 -10.08 5.36 0.74
N VAL A 105 -10.01 6.59 0.21
CA VAL A 105 -8.79 7.27 -0.21
C VAL A 105 -8.80 8.72 0.29
N GLY A 106 -7.63 9.36 0.30
CA GLY A 106 -7.43 10.72 0.80
C GLY A 106 -6.81 10.74 2.19
N THR A 107 -7.20 11.72 3.00
CA THR A 107 -6.64 11.93 4.34
C THR A 107 -7.31 11.02 5.38
N PRO A 108 -6.57 10.61 6.43
CA PRO A 108 -7.15 9.90 7.58
C PRO A 108 -8.27 10.69 8.27
N ASP A 109 -8.08 11.99 8.47
CA ASP A 109 -9.06 12.85 9.15
C ASP A 109 -10.34 13.04 8.31
N GLY A 110 -10.20 13.28 7.01
CA GLY A 110 -11.33 13.34 6.08
C GLY A 110 -12.11 12.05 6.06
N THR A 111 -11.40 10.91 6.00
CA THR A 111 -12.04 9.60 6.03
C THR A 111 -12.77 9.35 7.35
N ALA A 112 -12.18 9.72 8.49
CA ALA A 112 -12.82 9.61 9.81
C ALA A 112 -14.11 10.43 9.90
N ARG A 113 -14.13 11.66 9.36
CA ARG A 113 -15.34 12.49 9.29
C ARG A 113 -16.43 11.85 8.43
N LEU A 114 -16.06 11.33 7.25
CA LEU A 114 -17.01 10.65 6.37
C LEU A 114 -17.58 9.38 7.00
N ILE A 115 -16.76 8.61 7.71
CA ILE A 115 -17.17 7.42 8.47
C ILE A 115 -18.22 7.79 9.52
N LEU A 116 -17.94 8.77 10.41
CA LEU A 116 -18.93 9.17 11.42
C LEU A 116 -20.21 9.70 10.78
N THR A 117 -20.09 10.53 9.75
CA THR A 117 -21.25 11.11 9.05
C THR A 117 -22.14 10.02 8.46
N ALA A 118 -21.55 9.04 7.78
CA ALA A 118 -22.27 7.89 7.24
C ALA A 118 -22.93 7.05 8.36
N ALA A 119 -22.22 6.84 9.48
CA ALA A 119 -22.72 6.08 10.63
C ALA A 119 -23.96 6.72 11.27
N THR A 120 -23.93 8.04 11.45
CA THR A 120 -24.98 8.76 12.16
C THR A 120 -26.18 9.09 11.28
N THR A 121 -25.95 9.32 9.99
CA THR A 121 -26.99 9.84 9.08
C THR A 121 -27.72 8.73 8.35
N ASP A 122 -26.98 7.76 7.83
CA ASP A 122 -27.53 6.72 6.94
C ASP A 122 -27.75 5.37 7.67
N GLY A 123 -27.34 5.32 8.94
CA GLY A 123 -27.23 4.10 9.73
C GLY A 123 -25.95 3.35 9.38
N TRP A 124 -25.27 2.83 10.40
CA TRP A 124 -24.01 2.12 10.22
C TRP A 124 -24.26 0.63 9.87
N PRO A 125 -24.04 0.21 8.62
CA PRO A 125 -24.36 -1.15 8.20
C PRO A 125 -23.29 -2.15 8.67
N PRO A 126 -23.57 -3.47 8.61
CA PRO A 126 -22.53 -4.48 8.66
C PRO A 126 -21.47 -4.23 7.57
N VAL A 127 -20.20 -4.30 7.98
CA VAL A 127 -19.04 -4.11 7.11
C VAL A 127 -18.14 -5.33 7.26
N GLY A 128 -17.97 -6.09 6.18
CA GLY A 128 -17.15 -7.30 6.20
C GLY A 128 -15.66 -7.01 6.07
N ARG A 129 -15.30 -5.92 5.38
CA ARG A 129 -13.90 -5.52 5.13
C ARG A 129 -13.78 -4.02 5.18
N THR A 130 -12.63 -3.53 5.66
CA THR A 130 -12.24 -2.13 5.51
C THR A 130 -10.89 -2.02 4.83
N THR A 131 -10.75 -1.01 3.98
CA THR A 131 -9.47 -0.49 3.48
C THR A 131 -9.58 1.02 3.52
N THR A 132 -8.79 1.67 4.37
CA THR A 132 -8.85 3.13 4.59
C THR A 132 -7.45 3.71 4.66
N PRO A 133 -7.26 5.03 4.49
CA PRO A 133 -5.98 5.67 4.71
C PRO A 133 -5.37 5.27 6.07
N ARG A 134 -4.08 4.96 6.10
CA ARG A 134 -3.37 4.61 7.33
C ARG A 134 -3.52 5.74 8.36
N GLY A 135 -3.89 5.39 9.58
CA GLY A 135 -4.19 6.34 10.65
C GLY A 135 -5.67 6.71 10.77
N THR A 136 -6.54 6.25 9.86
CA THR A 136 -7.98 6.53 9.92
C THR A 136 -8.59 6.09 11.24
N ARG A 137 -8.23 4.91 11.76
CA ARG A 137 -8.69 4.45 13.09
C ARG A 137 -8.31 5.39 14.22
N ALA A 138 -7.08 5.89 14.22
CA ALA A 138 -6.59 6.82 15.25
C ALA A 138 -7.34 8.17 15.15
N ALA A 139 -7.48 8.71 13.95
CA ALA A 139 -8.24 9.93 13.69
C ALA A 139 -9.71 9.78 14.11
N LEU A 140 -10.32 8.64 13.79
CA LEU A 140 -11.70 8.32 14.15
C LEU A 140 -11.90 8.19 15.66
N ALA A 141 -10.98 7.55 16.38
CA ALA A 141 -11.04 7.46 17.84
C ALA A 141 -10.93 8.84 18.52
N ALA A 142 -10.05 9.71 18.02
CA ALA A 142 -9.93 11.08 18.50
C ALA A 142 -11.20 11.90 18.22
N LEU A 143 -11.75 11.81 17.01
CA LEU A 143 -12.97 12.51 16.62
C LEU A 143 -14.21 12.02 17.39
N ALA A 144 -14.34 10.70 17.59
CA ALA A 144 -15.38 10.09 18.42
C ALA A 144 -15.34 10.61 19.86
N THR A 145 -14.14 10.70 20.44
CA THR A 145 -13.94 11.25 21.80
C THR A 145 -14.34 12.72 21.87
N ALA A 146 -13.93 13.53 20.89
CA ALA A 146 -14.24 14.96 20.85
C ALA A 146 -15.74 15.26 20.66
N THR A 147 -16.47 14.38 19.96
CA THR A 147 -17.89 14.58 19.63
C THR A 147 -18.85 13.82 20.55
N GLY A 148 -18.34 12.90 21.39
CA GLY A 148 -19.17 12.02 22.22
C GLY A 148 -19.92 10.95 21.43
N VAL A 149 -19.58 10.75 20.15
CA VAL A 149 -20.19 9.72 19.30
C VAL A 149 -19.37 8.43 19.40
N PRO A 150 -20.00 7.26 19.63
CA PRO A 150 -19.26 5.99 19.66
C PRO A 150 -18.53 5.68 18.36
N VAL A 151 -17.34 5.06 18.45
CA VAL A 151 -16.62 4.58 17.28
C VAL A 151 -17.41 3.46 16.59
N PRO A 152 -17.76 3.60 15.29
CA PRO A 152 -18.51 2.58 14.57
C PRO A 152 -17.68 1.31 14.31
N ALA A 153 -18.31 0.12 14.37
CA ALA A 153 -17.63 -1.16 14.12
C ALA A 153 -17.34 -1.36 12.61
N PRO A 154 -16.18 -1.83 12.15
CA PRO A 154 -15.17 -2.55 12.93
C PRO A 154 -14.04 -1.63 13.39
N PHE A 155 -14.15 -0.31 13.27
CA PHE A 155 -13.05 0.61 13.54
C PHE A 155 -12.67 0.73 15.03
N GLY A 156 -13.49 0.19 15.93
CA GLY A 156 -13.11 -0.01 17.33
C GLY A 156 -12.03 -1.07 17.54
N ALA A 157 -11.75 -1.91 16.53
CA ALA A 157 -10.67 -2.89 16.55
C ALA A 157 -9.47 -2.42 15.71
N PRO A 158 -8.23 -2.83 16.08
CA PRO A 158 -7.05 -2.56 15.27
C PRO A 158 -7.18 -3.10 13.84
N ALA A 159 -6.51 -2.44 12.89
CA ALA A 159 -6.33 -2.99 11.55
C ALA A 159 -5.52 -4.29 11.62
N THR A 160 -5.82 -5.24 10.75
CA THR A 160 -5.09 -6.52 10.67
C THR A 160 -3.94 -6.48 9.68
N SER A 161 -3.89 -5.47 8.81
CA SER A 161 -2.80 -5.29 7.85
C SER A 161 -2.59 -3.82 7.52
N HIS A 162 -1.33 -3.49 7.20
CA HIS A 162 -0.94 -2.21 6.64
C HIS A 162 -0.20 -2.43 5.33
N TRP A 163 -0.52 -1.61 4.35
CA TRP A 163 0.08 -1.69 3.02
C TRP A 163 0.02 -0.33 2.35
N ASP A 164 0.85 -0.14 1.33
CA ASP A 164 0.90 1.07 0.55
C ASP A 164 0.61 0.74 -0.91
N TRP A 165 -0.11 1.64 -1.55
CA TRP A 165 -0.32 1.64 -2.98
C TRP A 165 0.66 2.61 -3.62
N LEU A 166 1.44 2.10 -4.57
CA LEU A 166 2.44 2.86 -5.29
C LEU A 166 2.03 3.00 -6.76
N GLY A 167 2.41 4.11 -7.39
CA GLY A 167 2.14 4.39 -8.80
C GLY A 167 3.35 5.02 -9.49
N ILE A 168 3.44 4.78 -10.81
CA ILE A 168 4.40 5.41 -11.73
C ILE A 168 3.69 5.74 -13.04
N ALA A 169 3.82 6.99 -13.49
CA ALA A 169 3.18 7.52 -14.72
C ALA A 169 4.20 8.13 -15.69
N HIS A 170 5.48 7.85 -15.49
CA HIS A 170 6.58 8.30 -16.32
C HIS A 170 7.56 7.15 -16.56
N GLU A 171 8.31 7.20 -17.65
CA GLU A 171 9.25 6.15 -17.96
C GLU A 171 10.35 6.06 -16.88
N PRO A 172 10.59 4.88 -16.28
CA PRO A 172 11.63 4.71 -15.28
C PRO A 172 13.03 4.84 -15.90
N PRO A 173 14.04 5.31 -15.13
CA PRO A 173 15.43 5.30 -15.58
C PRO A 173 15.91 3.89 -15.89
N ARG A 174 16.96 3.77 -16.70
CA ARG A 174 17.58 2.48 -17.01
C ARG A 174 18.16 1.85 -15.74
N SER A 175 17.82 0.59 -15.52
CA SER A 175 18.37 -0.27 -14.48
C SER A 175 19.49 -1.13 -15.05
N THR A 176 20.50 -1.44 -14.23
CA THR A 176 21.52 -2.43 -14.58
C THR A 176 20.90 -3.82 -14.69
N GLY A 177 21.31 -4.60 -15.68
CA GLY A 177 20.86 -5.98 -15.87
C GLY A 177 19.53 -6.12 -16.62
N GLU A 178 19.01 -5.05 -17.23
CA GLU A 178 17.84 -5.09 -18.10
C GLU A 178 18.04 -6.00 -19.33
N GLU A 179 19.28 -6.13 -19.82
CA GLU A 179 19.66 -6.99 -20.95
C GLU A 179 19.44 -8.48 -20.70
N HIS A 180 19.27 -8.86 -19.44
CA HIS A 180 18.97 -10.22 -18.99
C HIS A 180 17.46 -10.46 -18.79
N VAL A 181 16.63 -9.44 -19.02
CA VAL A 181 15.18 -9.51 -18.81
C VAL A 181 14.47 -9.83 -20.11
N GLU A 182 13.63 -10.86 -20.08
CA GLU A 182 12.75 -11.23 -21.18
C GLU A 182 11.29 -11.36 -20.73
N GLU A 183 10.35 -11.27 -21.68
CA GLU A 183 8.95 -11.63 -21.42
C GLU A 183 8.80 -13.15 -21.43
N LEU A 184 8.13 -13.69 -20.41
CA LEU A 184 7.93 -15.12 -20.20
C LEU A 184 6.55 -15.56 -20.66
N GLN A 185 6.47 -16.78 -21.18
CA GLN A 185 5.22 -17.44 -21.59
C GLN A 185 5.02 -18.80 -20.92
N ASP A 186 6.08 -19.42 -20.38
CA ASP A 186 6.00 -20.73 -19.73
C ASP A 186 5.51 -20.60 -18.28
N ALA A 187 4.22 -20.87 -18.08
CA ALA A 187 3.57 -20.85 -16.77
C ALA A 187 4.21 -21.81 -15.76
N ALA A 188 4.73 -22.96 -16.19
CA ALA A 188 5.36 -23.93 -15.30
C ALA A 188 6.72 -23.42 -14.79
N GLU A 189 7.52 -22.80 -15.66
CA GLU A 189 8.79 -22.16 -15.26
C GLU A 189 8.55 -21.01 -14.27
N ILE A 190 7.54 -20.16 -14.55
CA ILE A 190 7.14 -19.05 -13.67
C ILE A 190 6.72 -19.58 -12.28
N ARG A 191 5.90 -20.65 -12.23
CA ARG A 191 5.54 -21.27 -10.95
C ARG A 191 6.74 -21.81 -10.19
N ALA A 192 7.68 -22.45 -10.88
CA ALA A 192 8.85 -23.05 -10.26
C ALA A 192 9.70 -21.99 -9.54
N ILE A 193 9.93 -20.84 -10.15
CA ILE A 193 10.66 -19.74 -9.50
C ILE A 193 9.83 -19.08 -8.39
N LEU A 194 8.52 -18.86 -8.57
CA LEU A 194 7.65 -18.27 -7.55
C LEU A 194 7.57 -19.12 -6.28
N ALA A 195 7.50 -20.45 -6.43
CA ALA A 195 7.48 -21.40 -5.32
C ALA A 195 8.70 -21.27 -4.39
N VAL A 196 9.81 -20.71 -4.89
CA VAL A 196 11.03 -20.45 -4.11
C VAL A 196 11.14 -18.96 -3.73
N ALA A 197 10.83 -18.07 -4.65
CA ALA A 197 11.12 -16.64 -4.53
C ALA A 197 10.02 -15.84 -3.79
N HIS A 198 8.76 -16.22 -4.01
CA HIS A 198 7.58 -15.56 -3.43
C HIS A 198 6.37 -16.52 -3.38
N PRO A 199 6.36 -17.50 -2.45
CA PRO A 199 5.32 -18.54 -2.41
C PRO A 199 3.91 -18.02 -2.14
N ALA A 200 3.80 -16.84 -1.51
CA ALA A 200 2.53 -16.18 -1.20
C ALA A 200 2.06 -15.21 -2.31
N GLY A 201 2.69 -15.23 -3.49
CA GLY A 201 2.30 -14.38 -4.61
C GLY A 201 0.88 -14.70 -5.10
N GLU A 202 0.08 -13.67 -5.35
CA GLU A 202 -1.35 -13.80 -5.67
C GLU A 202 -1.64 -13.85 -7.18
N LEU A 203 -0.73 -13.36 -8.04
CA LEU A 203 -0.92 -13.46 -9.49
C LEU A 203 -0.70 -14.89 -9.98
N VAL A 204 -1.65 -15.37 -10.77
CA VAL A 204 -1.67 -16.71 -11.36
C VAL A 204 -1.08 -16.65 -12.78
N PRO A 205 -0.05 -17.46 -13.11
CA PRO A 205 0.58 -17.42 -14.43
C PRO A 205 -0.32 -17.77 -15.61
N GLU A 206 -1.31 -18.63 -15.40
CA GLU A 206 -2.25 -19.10 -16.43
C GLU A 206 -3.35 -18.10 -16.78
N GLU A 207 -3.55 -17.08 -15.94
CA GLU A 207 -4.58 -16.08 -16.18
C GLU A 207 -4.29 -15.32 -17.48
N PRO A 208 -5.22 -15.29 -18.46
CA PRO A 208 -4.96 -14.67 -19.76
C PRO A 208 -4.60 -13.18 -19.70
N ARG A 209 -4.99 -12.51 -18.62
CA ARG A 209 -4.68 -11.09 -18.34
C ARG A 209 -3.31 -10.88 -17.69
N SER A 210 -2.67 -11.94 -17.20
CA SER A 210 -1.34 -11.88 -16.60
C SER A 210 -0.27 -11.85 -17.68
N ARG A 211 0.71 -10.96 -17.52
CA ARG A 211 1.98 -10.97 -18.28
C ARG A 211 3.15 -11.07 -17.32
N TRP A 212 4.24 -11.64 -17.77
CA TRP A 212 5.38 -11.96 -16.91
C TRP A 212 6.70 -11.57 -17.54
N TRP A 213 7.61 -11.05 -16.73
CA TRP A 213 8.99 -10.82 -17.12
C TRP A 213 9.92 -11.55 -16.17
N GLY A 214 10.98 -12.12 -16.74
CA GLY A 214 11.96 -12.93 -16.05
C GLY A 214 13.37 -12.42 -16.26
N TRP A 215 14.20 -12.50 -15.22
CA TRP A 215 15.64 -12.23 -15.32
C TRP A 215 16.40 -13.55 -15.37
N ARG A 216 17.20 -13.77 -16.42
CA ARG A 216 18.04 -14.96 -16.58
C ARG A 216 19.49 -14.68 -16.25
N ASP A 217 20.13 -15.62 -15.56
CA ASP A 217 21.57 -15.58 -15.39
C ASP A 217 22.32 -15.94 -16.70
N PRO A 218 23.66 -15.81 -16.74
CA PRO A 218 24.44 -16.16 -17.94
C PRO A 218 24.31 -17.63 -18.39
N ASP A 219 23.89 -18.53 -17.51
CA ASP A 219 23.64 -19.95 -17.84
C ASP A 219 22.21 -20.18 -18.35
N GLY A 220 21.40 -19.12 -18.46
CA GLY A 220 20.02 -19.16 -18.94
C GLY A 220 18.99 -19.53 -17.86
N VAL A 221 19.39 -19.61 -16.59
CA VAL A 221 18.48 -20.00 -15.50
C VAL A 221 17.70 -18.79 -15.00
N LEU A 222 16.39 -18.95 -14.87
CA LEU A 222 15.50 -17.92 -14.34
C LEU A 222 15.76 -17.66 -12.85
N ARG A 223 16.15 -16.44 -12.48
CA ARG A 223 16.49 -16.06 -11.09
C ARG A 223 15.55 -15.05 -10.46
N GLY A 224 14.66 -14.43 -11.22
CA GLY A 224 13.65 -13.53 -10.68
C GLY A 224 12.56 -13.24 -11.68
N VAL A 225 11.40 -12.84 -11.17
CA VAL A 225 10.19 -12.59 -11.95
C VAL A 225 9.40 -11.39 -11.41
N VAL A 226 8.61 -10.80 -12.30
CA VAL A 226 7.52 -9.87 -12.00
C VAL A 226 6.32 -10.26 -12.83
N GLY A 227 5.15 -10.32 -12.21
CA GLY A 227 3.87 -10.42 -12.90
C GLY A 227 3.23 -9.04 -13.05
N ALA A 228 2.47 -8.86 -14.12
CA ALA A 228 1.59 -7.71 -14.31
C ALA A 228 0.20 -8.19 -14.69
N ASP A 229 -0.81 -7.55 -14.09
CA ASP A 229 -2.20 -7.80 -14.35
C ASP A 229 -2.79 -6.71 -15.25
N ARG A 230 -3.18 -7.11 -16.46
CA ARG A 230 -3.83 -6.26 -17.45
C ARG A 230 -5.35 -6.35 -17.30
N ARG A 231 -5.87 -5.65 -16.28
CA ARG A 231 -7.30 -5.66 -15.91
C ARG A 231 -8.24 -5.60 -17.12
N VAL A 232 -8.15 -4.51 -17.87
CA VAL A 232 -8.82 -4.28 -19.16
C VAL A 232 -7.94 -3.40 -20.05
N PRO A 233 -8.11 -3.43 -21.39
CA PRO A 233 -7.37 -2.54 -22.29
C PRO A 233 -7.52 -1.06 -21.90
N GLY A 234 -6.39 -0.35 -21.78
CA GLY A 234 -6.34 1.07 -21.42
C GLY A 234 -6.45 1.39 -19.93
N ALA A 235 -6.77 0.43 -19.07
CA ALA A 235 -6.72 0.61 -17.62
C ALA A 235 -5.29 0.50 -17.07
N PRO A 236 -5.00 1.07 -15.89
CA PRO A 236 -3.72 0.90 -15.23
C PRO A 236 -3.34 -0.57 -15.06
N TRP A 237 -2.07 -0.89 -15.33
CA TRP A 237 -1.53 -2.22 -15.01
C TRP A 237 -1.21 -2.31 -13.52
N VAL A 238 -1.44 -3.48 -12.92
CA VAL A 238 -1.06 -3.75 -11.53
C VAL A 238 0.06 -4.78 -11.50
N LEU A 239 1.25 -4.40 -11.04
CA LEU A 239 2.34 -5.34 -10.84
C LEU A 239 2.15 -6.11 -9.53
N GLY A 240 2.53 -7.39 -9.55
CA GLY A 240 2.37 -8.30 -8.42
C GLY A 240 3.27 -9.52 -8.55
N SER A 241 3.25 -10.39 -7.54
CA SER A 241 4.05 -11.62 -7.48
C SER A 241 5.52 -11.41 -7.86
N ILE A 242 6.11 -10.31 -7.36
CA ILE A 242 7.51 -9.95 -7.63
C ILE A 242 8.40 -10.80 -6.72
N GLY A 243 9.36 -11.50 -7.30
CA GLY A 243 10.22 -12.42 -6.57
C GLY A 243 11.62 -12.52 -7.16
N THR A 244 12.62 -12.65 -6.30
CA THR A 244 13.99 -13.01 -6.69
C THR A 244 14.43 -14.21 -5.87
N HIS A 245 15.02 -15.20 -6.54
CA HIS A 245 15.59 -16.38 -5.91
C HIS A 245 16.50 -15.96 -4.74
N PRO A 246 16.39 -16.53 -3.53
CA PRO A 246 17.11 -16.06 -2.34
C PRO A 246 18.62 -15.91 -2.54
N ALA A 247 19.28 -16.88 -3.19
CA ALA A 247 20.71 -16.84 -3.49
C ALA A 247 21.15 -15.72 -4.46
N TRP A 248 20.19 -15.10 -5.16
CA TRP A 248 20.41 -14.07 -6.19
C TRP A 248 19.89 -12.69 -5.79
N ARG A 249 19.43 -12.51 -4.55
CA ARG A 249 19.00 -11.21 -4.02
C ARG A 249 20.15 -10.19 -4.02
N GLU A 250 19.80 -8.92 -3.85
CA GLU A 250 20.75 -7.79 -3.75
C GLU A 250 21.59 -7.52 -5.01
N ARG A 251 21.20 -8.10 -6.15
CA ARG A 251 21.86 -7.93 -7.46
C ARG A 251 21.11 -7.01 -8.42
N GLY A 252 20.12 -6.27 -7.93
CA GLY A 252 19.28 -5.39 -8.77
C GLY A 252 18.23 -6.11 -9.63
N ILE A 253 18.11 -7.44 -9.55
CA ILE A 253 17.19 -8.24 -10.37
C ILE A 253 15.74 -7.75 -10.30
N ALA A 254 15.21 -7.54 -9.09
CA ALA A 254 13.84 -7.04 -8.92
C ALA A 254 13.65 -5.63 -9.52
N ALA A 255 14.68 -4.78 -9.48
CA ALA A 255 14.61 -3.46 -10.12
C ALA A 255 14.60 -3.60 -11.64
N ALA A 256 15.50 -4.42 -12.21
CA ALA A 256 15.58 -4.65 -13.65
C ALA A 256 14.28 -5.20 -14.23
N THR A 257 13.71 -6.26 -13.62
CA THR A 257 12.45 -6.85 -14.09
C THR A 257 11.30 -5.86 -13.97
N THR A 258 11.18 -5.17 -12.83
CA THR A 258 10.12 -4.16 -12.61
C THR A 258 10.25 -3.01 -13.61
N THR A 259 11.45 -2.49 -13.86
CA THR A 259 11.69 -1.41 -14.83
C THR A 259 11.20 -1.80 -16.23
N VAL A 260 11.52 -3.00 -16.72
CA VAL A 260 11.06 -3.49 -18.03
C VAL A 260 9.54 -3.67 -18.07
N ALA A 261 8.94 -4.27 -17.02
CA ALA A 261 7.50 -4.44 -16.91
C ALA A 261 6.74 -3.09 -16.88
N VAL A 262 7.28 -2.09 -16.18
CA VAL A 262 6.72 -0.73 -16.17
C VAL A 262 6.74 -0.12 -17.56
N ARG A 263 7.85 -0.22 -18.31
CA ARG A 263 7.89 0.32 -19.68
C ARG A 263 6.86 -0.35 -20.60
N ALA A 264 6.71 -1.67 -20.48
CA ALA A 264 5.67 -2.40 -21.22
C ALA A 264 4.26 -1.93 -20.84
N GLY A 265 4.00 -1.70 -19.55
CA GLY A 265 2.70 -1.21 -19.08
C GLY A 265 2.40 0.22 -19.52
N LEU A 266 3.39 1.12 -19.43
CA LEU A 266 3.24 2.52 -19.84
C LEU A 266 3.07 2.70 -21.35
N ALA A 267 3.48 1.70 -22.16
CA ALA A 267 3.17 1.68 -23.59
C ALA A 267 1.68 1.46 -23.88
N GLU A 268 0.92 0.89 -22.93
CA GLU A 268 -0.48 0.52 -23.11
C GLU A 268 -1.44 1.27 -22.17
N SER A 269 -0.92 1.96 -21.16
CA SER A 269 -1.68 2.57 -20.08
C SER A 269 -0.97 3.80 -19.51
N PRO A 270 -1.68 4.85 -19.05
CA PRO A 270 -1.04 6.03 -18.49
C PRO A 270 -0.41 5.81 -17.10
N LEU A 271 -0.68 4.67 -16.46
CA LEU A 271 -0.24 4.38 -15.10
C LEU A 271 0.09 2.90 -14.94
N VAL A 272 1.16 2.63 -14.21
CA VAL A 272 1.45 1.31 -13.65
C VAL A 272 1.45 1.45 -12.13
N ALA A 273 0.79 0.53 -11.43
CA ALA A 273 0.64 0.55 -9.99
C ALA A 273 1.06 -0.79 -9.36
N LEU A 274 1.27 -0.79 -8.05
CA LEU A 274 1.44 -2.00 -7.26
C LEU A 274 1.01 -1.77 -5.80
N GLY A 275 0.60 -2.85 -5.14
CA GLY A 275 0.40 -2.90 -3.70
C GLY A 275 1.61 -3.54 -3.02
N MET A 276 1.98 -3.03 -1.84
CA MET A 276 3.11 -3.52 -1.06
C MET A 276 2.81 -3.46 0.43
N TYR A 277 3.07 -4.53 1.18
CA TYR A 277 2.98 -4.49 2.64
C TYR A 277 3.92 -3.45 3.24
N ALA A 278 3.44 -2.74 4.25
CA ALA A 278 4.09 -1.55 4.77
C ALA A 278 5.46 -1.82 5.41
N ASP A 279 5.62 -3.01 5.98
CA ASP A 279 6.84 -3.50 6.63
C ASP A 279 7.89 -4.02 5.64
N ASN A 280 7.60 -4.01 4.33
CA ASN A 280 8.53 -4.47 3.30
C ASN A 280 9.48 -3.35 2.85
N ASP A 281 10.37 -2.93 3.75
CA ASP A 281 11.34 -1.85 3.48
C ASP A 281 12.27 -2.15 2.29
N ALA A 282 12.60 -3.42 2.07
CA ALA A 282 13.45 -3.84 0.95
C ALA A 282 12.75 -3.61 -0.40
N ALA A 283 11.46 -3.98 -0.50
CA ALA A 283 10.66 -3.70 -1.69
C ALA A 283 10.45 -2.19 -1.85
N ARG A 284 10.16 -1.46 -0.76
CA ARG A 284 10.01 0.01 -0.78
C ARG A 284 11.21 0.69 -1.41
N ARG A 285 12.42 0.39 -0.93
CA ARG A 285 13.67 0.96 -1.49
C ARG A 285 13.85 0.62 -2.97
N THR A 286 13.43 -0.57 -3.38
CA THR A 286 13.50 -1.02 -4.78
C THR A 286 12.55 -0.21 -5.66
N TYR A 287 11.27 -0.11 -5.28
CA TYR A 287 10.26 0.57 -6.08
C TYR A 287 10.48 2.09 -6.15
N LEU A 288 10.90 2.71 -5.04
CA LEU A 288 11.28 4.13 -5.03
C LEU A 288 12.46 4.40 -5.98
N ARG A 289 13.44 3.49 -6.07
CA ARG A 289 14.56 3.61 -7.02
C ARG A 289 14.13 3.44 -8.47
N VAL A 290 13.13 2.59 -8.73
CA VAL A 290 12.53 2.46 -10.07
C VAL A 290 11.77 3.73 -10.46
N GLY A 291 11.30 4.53 -9.49
CA GLY A 291 10.59 5.79 -9.73
C GLY A 291 9.11 5.75 -9.33
N PHE A 292 8.67 4.69 -8.64
CA PHE A 292 7.35 4.67 -8.03
C PHE A 292 7.26 5.72 -6.92
N THR A 293 6.06 6.25 -6.73
CA THR A 293 5.72 7.12 -5.60
C THR A 293 4.53 6.54 -4.85
N THR A 294 4.46 6.79 -3.55
CA THR A 294 3.30 6.40 -2.74
C THR A 294 2.10 7.22 -3.17
N VAL A 295 1.06 6.54 -3.65
CA VAL A 295 -0.24 7.14 -3.97
C VAL A 295 -1.10 7.24 -2.72
N GLN A 296 -1.14 6.15 -1.94
CA GLN A 296 -1.94 6.07 -0.72
C GLN A 296 -1.31 5.06 0.23
N GLU A 297 -1.12 5.46 1.49
CA GLU A 297 -0.84 4.53 2.58
C GLU A 297 -2.16 4.04 3.18
N LEU A 298 -2.28 2.74 3.42
CA LEU A 298 -3.54 2.08 3.76
C LEU A 298 -3.42 1.18 4.99
N GLU A 299 -4.57 1.01 5.64
CA GLU A 299 -4.83 0.06 6.70
C GLU A 299 -6.11 -0.72 6.38
N SER A 300 -6.10 -2.03 6.67
CA SER A 300 -7.21 -2.92 6.32
C SER A 300 -7.58 -3.87 7.45
N THR A 301 -8.85 -4.25 7.49
CA THR A 301 -9.38 -5.41 8.23
C THR A 301 -10.16 -6.28 7.26
N ARG A 302 -10.03 -7.60 7.36
CA ARG A 302 -10.76 -8.59 6.55
C ARG A 302 -11.78 -9.33 7.38
#